data_AF-A0A914I2R6-F1
#
_entry.id   AF-A0A914I2R6-F1
#
_cell.length_a   1.000
_cell.length_b   1.000
_cell.length_c   1.000
_cell.angle_alpha   90.00
_cell.angle_beta   90.00
_cell.angle_gamma   90.00
#
_symmetry.space_group_name_H-M   'P 1'
#
loop_
_entity.id
_entity.type
_entity.pdbx_description
1 polymer ?
#
loop_
_entity_poly.entity_id
_entity_poly.type
_entity_poly.pdbx_seq_one_letter_code
_entity_poly.pdbx_strand_id
1 'polypeptide(L)'
;MVIGLDRLLSAFWPIWYLSRNDRFYFFPLFFGSALFPVFIERIAFKNMMSKPNVEKACTLGEVIGKSSSFVGLCCLMCIIVSVSFYTAVWARLKLDIRRGQHETVRCRQSIFRSLCIILSLQVCGWTLGQLIYAIVYMNSPLMHPLTRWYINSIVLAFLSLIAAMDVPVLYKTSRVYRDALKQTWPWKSITQCEERQKAPPAVVRIQSNSIVK
;
A
#
# COMPACT_ATOMS: atom_id res chain seq x y z
N MET A 1 -4.43 5.73 -2.15
CA MET A 1 -4.41 7.19 -2.42
C MET A 1 -3.00 7.81 -2.35
N VAL A 2 -2.28 7.75 -1.22
CA VAL A 2 -0.96 8.41 -1.05
C VAL A 2 0.05 8.05 -2.13
N ILE A 3 0.18 6.75 -2.44
CA ILE A 3 1.06 6.26 -3.53
C ILE A 3 0.65 6.84 -4.89
N GLY A 4 -0.66 6.98 -5.16
CA GLY A 4 -1.14 7.57 -6.41
C GLY A 4 -0.80 9.06 -6.52
N LEU A 5 -0.93 9.80 -5.43
CA LEU A 5 -0.58 11.22 -5.36
C LEU A 5 0.94 11.45 -5.51
N ASP A 6 1.76 10.62 -4.88
CA ASP A 6 3.21 10.63 -5.03
C ASP A 6 3.63 10.46 -6.51
N ARG A 7 3.01 9.51 -7.21
CA ARG A 7 3.24 9.28 -8.64
C ARG A 7 2.74 10.41 -9.51
N LEU A 8 1.62 11.04 -9.14
CA LEU A 8 1.10 12.23 -9.82
C LEU A 8 2.12 13.38 -9.71
N LEU A 9 2.60 13.67 -8.51
CA LEU A 9 3.60 14.72 -8.27
C LEU A 9 4.89 14.44 -9.02
N SER A 10 5.38 13.20 -9.00
CA SER A 10 6.58 12.78 -9.75
C SER A 10 6.42 12.90 -11.27
N ALA A 11 5.22 12.66 -11.80
CA ALA A 11 4.94 12.74 -13.24
C ALA A 11 4.78 14.19 -13.73
N PHE A 12 4.12 15.05 -12.96
CA PHE A 12 3.84 16.44 -13.35
C PHE A 12 4.98 17.41 -13.02
N TRP A 13 5.70 17.18 -11.92
CA TRP A 13 6.81 18.04 -11.47
C TRP A 13 8.11 17.26 -11.21
N PRO A 14 8.71 16.66 -12.26
CA PRO A 14 9.91 15.84 -12.09
C PRO A 14 11.11 16.64 -11.56
N ILE A 15 11.29 17.90 -11.99
CA ILE A 15 12.43 18.75 -11.59
C ILE A 15 12.34 19.10 -10.10
N TRP A 16 11.16 19.51 -9.66
CA TRP A 16 10.92 19.82 -8.24
C TRP A 16 11.08 18.58 -7.36
N TYR A 17 10.55 17.45 -7.81
CA TYR A 17 10.65 16.15 -7.11
C TYR A 17 12.10 15.66 -7.00
N LEU A 18 12.94 15.87 -8.02
CA LEU A 18 14.38 15.55 -7.98
C LEU A 18 15.18 16.52 -7.09
N SER A 19 14.86 17.82 -7.10
CA SER A 19 15.58 18.80 -6.28
C SER A 19 15.28 18.66 -4.78
N ARG A 20 14.09 18.16 -4.43
CA ARG A 20 13.58 18.07 -3.07
C ARG A 20 13.74 16.66 -2.51
N ASN A 21 14.93 16.08 -2.63
CA ASN A 21 15.32 14.70 -2.23
C ASN A 21 15.04 14.33 -0.74
N ASP A 22 14.35 15.20 0.00
CA ASP A 22 13.90 14.96 1.35
C ASP A 22 12.69 14.04 1.39
N ARG A 23 12.87 12.88 2.02
CA ARG A 23 11.78 11.97 2.37
C ARG A 23 10.77 12.59 3.36
N PHE A 24 11.04 13.78 3.88
CA PHE A 24 10.22 14.44 4.88
C PHE A 24 8.81 14.83 4.39
N TYR A 25 8.59 15.03 3.08
CA TYR A 25 7.23 15.29 2.57
C TYR A 25 6.29 14.09 2.73
N PHE A 26 6.81 12.87 2.94
CA PHE A 26 5.99 11.70 3.21
C PHE A 26 5.33 11.75 4.59
N PHE A 27 5.91 12.44 5.59
CA PHE A 27 5.33 12.51 6.93
C PHE A 27 3.93 13.11 6.94
N PRO A 28 3.68 14.33 6.43
CA PRO A 28 2.34 14.90 6.44
C PRO A 28 1.35 14.09 5.59
N LEU A 29 1.81 13.47 4.49
CA LEU A 29 0.97 12.58 3.68
C LEU A 29 0.57 11.31 4.45
N PHE A 30 1.52 10.71 5.17
CA PHE A 30 1.30 9.53 5.98
C PHE A 30 0.35 9.84 7.15
N PHE A 31 0.64 10.90 7.91
CA PHE A 31 -0.22 11.37 9.00
C PHE A 31 -1.63 11.70 8.51
N GLY A 32 -1.75 12.45 7.40
CA GLY A 32 -3.05 12.76 6.80
C GLY A 32 -3.83 11.51 6.42
N SER A 33 -3.16 10.48 5.89
CA SER A 33 -3.81 9.21 5.57
C SER A 33 -4.19 8.38 6.80
N ALA A 34 -3.45 8.50 7.91
CA ALA A 34 -3.70 7.80 9.16
C ALA A 34 -4.87 8.41 9.96
N LEU A 35 -5.19 9.70 9.76
CA LEU A 35 -6.31 10.35 10.44
C LEU A 35 -7.67 9.73 10.09
N PHE A 36 -7.84 9.26 8.85
CA PHE A 36 -9.10 8.68 8.39
C PHE A 36 -9.48 7.36 9.10
N PRO A 37 -8.61 6.33 9.19
CA PRO A 37 -8.91 5.12 9.96
C PRO A 37 -9.11 5.43 11.46
N VAL A 38 -8.30 6.32 12.05
CA VAL A 38 -8.48 6.76 13.46
C VAL A 38 -9.86 7.39 13.69
N PHE A 39 -10.36 8.18 12.74
CA PHE A 39 -11.70 8.75 12.80
C PHE A 39 -12.80 7.67 12.79
N ILE A 40 -12.65 6.65 11.93
CA ILE A 40 -13.59 5.52 11.86
C ILE A 40 -13.58 4.72 13.18
N GLU A 41 -12.39 4.41 13.70
CA GLU A 41 -12.24 3.71 14.98
C GLU A 41 -12.89 4.48 16.13
N ARG A 42 -12.72 5.81 16.17
CA ARG A 42 -13.35 6.64 17.20
C ARG A 42 -14.88 6.60 17.14
N ILE A 43 -15.46 6.60 15.93
CA ILE A 43 -16.91 6.45 15.76
C ILE A 43 -17.37 5.07 16.24
N ALA A 44 -16.65 4.02 15.84
CA ALA A 44 -16.95 2.66 16.25
C ALA A 44 -16.90 2.52 17.78
N PHE A 45 -15.82 3.01 18.41
CA PHE A 45 -15.64 2.97 19.86
C PHE A 45 -16.74 3.74 20.61
N LYS A 46 -17.10 4.94 20.15
CA LYS A 46 -18.18 5.74 20.75
C LYS A 46 -19.52 4.99 20.70
N ASN A 47 -19.82 4.31 19.59
CA ASN A 47 -21.05 3.54 19.45
C ASN A 47 -21.03 2.24 20.27
N MET A 48 -19.85 1.61 20.42
CA MET A 48 -19.69 0.44 21.30
C MET A 48 -19.98 0.79 22.76
N MET A 49 -19.48 1.93 23.25
CA MET A 49 -19.68 2.37 24.63
C MET A 49 -21.11 2.85 24.93
N SER A 50 -21.87 3.24 23.90
CA SER A 50 -23.19 3.86 24.03
C SER A 50 -24.37 2.89 23.97
N LYS A 51 -24.20 1.65 23.49
CA LYS A 51 -25.30 0.72 23.22
C LYS A 51 -25.18 -0.54 24.09
N PRO A 52 -26.19 -0.89 24.91
CA PRO A 52 -26.13 -2.00 25.86
C PRO A 52 -26.16 -3.41 25.22
N ASN A 53 -26.26 -3.53 23.89
CA ASN A 53 -26.36 -4.80 23.16
C ASN A 53 -25.29 -4.94 22.06
N VAL A 54 -24.16 -4.25 22.18
CA VAL A 54 -23.06 -4.29 21.19
C VAL A 54 -22.41 -5.68 21.10
N GLU A 55 -22.50 -6.49 22.17
CA GLU A 55 -22.08 -7.89 22.16
C GLU A 55 -22.82 -8.75 21.12
N LYS A 56 -23.98 -8.30 20.64
CA LYS A 56 -24.76 -8.95 19.57
C LYS A 56 -24.46 -8.40 18.18
N ALA A 57 -23.57 -7.40 18.07
CA ALA A 57 -23.17 -6.86 16.78
C ALA A 57 -22.19 -7.83 16.12
N CYS A 58 -22.61 -8.41 15.00
CA CYS A 58 -21.83 -9.39 14.27
C CYS A 58 -20.91 -8.72 13.23
N THR A 59 -21.10 -7.43 12.96
CA THR A 59 -20.35 -6.71 11.92
C THR A 59 -19.98 -5.29 12.32
N LEU A 60 -18.88 -4.77 11.77
CA LEU A 60 -18.45 -3.38 11.96
C LEU A 60 -19.52 -2.38 11.48
N GLY A 61 -20.30 -2.73 10.45
CA GLY A 61 -21.41 -1.91 9.96
C GLY A 61 -22.52 -1.74 10.99
N GLU A 62 -22.84 -2.78 11.76
CA GLU A 62 -23.83 -2.74 12.84
C GLU A 62 -23.33 -1.90 14.03
N VAL A 63 -22.02 -1.94 14.30
CA VAL A 63 -21.37 -1.11 15.32
C VAL A 63 -21.37 0.37 14.92
N ILE A 64 -21.01 0.68 13.67
CA ILE A 64 -20.98 2.07 13.16
C ILE A 64 -22.41 2.61 12.93
N GLY A 65 -23.39 1.73 12.73
CA GLY A 65 -24.81 2.09 12.64
C GLY A 65 -25.12 2.96 11.42
N LYS A 66 -25.88 4.05 11.63
CA LYS A 66 -26.29 4.97 10.55
C LYS A 66 -25.11 5.64 9.82
N SER A 67 -23.93 5.70 10.46
CA SER A 67 -22.72 6.26 9.84
C SER A 67 -22.06 5.30 8.85
N SER A 68 -22.51 4.04 8.73
CA SER A 68 -21.94 3.06 7.81
C SER A 68 -22.06 3.48 6.33
N SER A 69 -23.19 4.08 5.95
CA SER A 69 -23.38 4.64 4.60
C SER A 69 -22.44 5.79 4.30
N PHE A 70 -22.17 6.65 5.29
CA PHE A 70 -21.20 7.75 5.15
C PHE A 70 -19.77 7.23 4.97
N VAL A 71 -19.37 6.24 5.76
CA VAL A 71 -18.06 5.57 5.61
C VAL A 71 -17.93 4.91 4.24
N GLY A 72 -18.98 4.23 3.78
CA GLY A 72 -19.04 3.64 2.44
C GLY A 72 -18.86 4.68 1.33
N LEU A 73 -19.52 5.84 1.44
CA LEU A 73 -19.38 6.95 0.50
C LEU A 73 -17.95 7.51 0.50
N CYS A 74 -17.34 7.71 1.67
CA CYS A 74 -15.95 8.17 1.77
C CYS A 74 -14.98 7.18 1.11
N CYS A 75 -15.16 5.87 1.33
CA CYS A 75 -14.35 4.84 0.68
C CYS A 75 -14.50 4.87 -0.84
N LEU A 76 -15.73 5.03 -1.35
CA LEU A 76 -15.99 5.13 -2.78
C LEU A 76 -15.34 6.38 -3.39
N MET A 77 -15.41 7.53 -2.71
CA MET A 77 -14.71 8.75 -3.14
C MET A 77 -13.19 8.56 -3.18
N CYS A 78 -12.60 7.91 -2.17
CA CYS A 78 -11.18 7.59 -2.14
C CYS A 78 -10.75 6.69 -3.33
N ILE A 79 -11.62 5.76 -3.74
CA ILE A 79 -11.41 4.92 -4.92
C ILE A 79 -11.44 5.76 -6.20
N ILE A 80 -12.46 6.61 -6.38
CA ILE A 80 -12.58 7.50 -7.55
C ILE A 80 -11.36 8.41 -7.67
N VAL A 81 -10.95 9.07 -6.59
CA VAL A 81 -9.77 9.93 -6.55
C VAL A 81 -8.49 9.15 -6.84
N SER A 82 -8.38 7.91 -6.35
CA SER A 82 -7.23 7.08 -6.68
C SER A 82 -7.20 6.76 -8.18
N VAL A 83 -8.33 6.34 -8.76
CA VAL A 83 -8.41 6.07 -10.21
C VAL A 83 -8.06 7.30 -11.05
N SER A 84 -8.54 8.49 -10.67
CA SER A 84 -8.24 9.73 -11.39
C SER A 84 -6.76 10.11 -11.36
N PHE A 85 -6.06 9.88 -10.24
CA PHE A 85 -4.60 10.08 -10.19
C PHE A 85 -3.87 9.15 -11.15
N TYR A 86 -4.25 7.87 -11.20
CA TYR A 86 -3.61 6.91 -12.10
C TYR A 86 -3.92 7.22 -13.58
N THR A 87 -5.14 7.62 -13.92
CA THR A 87 -5.46 8.01 -15.31
C THR A 87 -4.70 9.27 -15.74
N ALA A 88 -4.54 10.24 -14.85
CA ALA A 88 -3.74 11.44 -15.12
C ALA A 88 -2.25 11.11 -15.33
N VAL A 89 -1.67 10.25 -14.50
CA VAL A 89 -0.28 9.76 -14.69
C VAL A 89 -0.14 9.00 -16.01
N TRP A 90 -1.10 8.14 -16.36
CA TRP A 90 -1.10 7.42 -17.63
C TRP A 90 -1.14 8.36 -18.85
N ALA A 91 -2.02 9.37 -18.80
CA ALA A 91 -2.13 10.37 -19.85
C ALA A 91 -0.80 11.13 -20.01
N ARG A 92 -0.18 11.53 -18.89
CA ARG A 92 1.12 12.22 -18.91
C ARG A 92 2.22 11.34 -19.50
N LEU A 93 2.28 10.07 -19.09
CA LEU A 93 3.26 9.12 -19.60
C LEU A 93 3.11 8.90 -21.11
N LYS A 94 1.88 8.85 -21.64
CA LYS A 94 1.64 8.80 -23.08
C LYS A 94 2.10 10.06 -23.81
N LEU A 95 1.95 11.24 -23.20
CA LEU A 95 2.44 12.49 -23.77
C LEU A 95 3.98 12.52 -23.82
N ASP A 96 4.65 12.03 -22.79
CA ASP A 96 6.12 11.99 -22.74
C ASP A 96 6.71 11.02 -23.77
N ILE A 97 6.04 9.89 -24.05
CA ILE A 97 6.40 8.98 -25.16
C ILE A 97 6.34 9.70 -26.50
N ARG A 98 5.26 10.46 -26.75
CA ARG A 98 5.10 11.21 -28.00
C ARG A 98 6.16 12.30 -28.17
N ARG A 99 6.76 12.78 -27.08
CA ARG A 99 7.83 13.78 -27.07
C ARG A 99 9.24 13.19 -27.19
N GLY A 100 9.37 11.88 -27.43
CA GLY A 100 10.64 11.23 -27.73
C GLY A 100 11.52 10.90 -26.51
N GLN A 101 11.01 11.03 -25.28
CA GLN A 101 11.78 10.73 -24.05
C GLN A 101 11.76 9.23 -23.71
N HIS A 102 12.29 8.37 -24.59
CA HIS A 102 12.07 6.92 -24.51
C HIS A 102 12.70 6.18 -23.31
N GLU A 103 13.91 6.55 -22.88
CA GLU A 103 14.65 5.77 -21.87
C GLU A 103 14.11 5.96 -20.44
N THR A 104 13.92 7.21 -20.01
CA THR A 104 13.40 7.54 -18.67
C THR A 104 11.95 7.08 -18.50
N VAL A 105 11.17 7.08 -19.59
CA VAL A 105 9.79 6.63 -19.62
C VAL A 105 9.67 5.11 -19.44
N ARG A 106 10.61 4.31 -19.96
CA ARG A 106 10.53 2.84 -19.89
C ARG A 106 10.60 2.31 -18.46
N CYS A 107 11.47 2.90 -17.63
CA CYS A 107 11.57 2.59 -16.21
C CYS A 107 10.28 2.99 -15.46
N ARG A 108 9.79 4.21 -15.70
CA ARG A 108 8.54 4.72 -15.10
C ARG A 108 7.32 3.89 -15.52
N GLN A 109 7.26 3.40 -16.76
CA GLN A 109 6.22 2.51 -17.26
C GLN A 109 6.18 1.17 -16.52
N SER A 110 7.32 0.55 -16.25
CA SER A 110 7.34 -0.74 -15.54
C SER A 110 6.77 -0.60 -14.14
N ILE A 111 7.13 0.47 -13.44
CA ILE A 111 6.62 0.77 -12.09
C ILE A 111 5.13 1.11 -12.17
N PHE A 112 4.72 1.94 -13.14
CA PHE A 112 3.32 2.28 -13.33
C PHE A 112 2.44 1.06 -13.62
N ARG A 113 2.91 0.11 -14.44
CA ARG A 113 2.20 -1.14 -14.74
C ARG A 113 1.95 -1.98 -13.49
N SER A 114 2.96 -2.12 -12.63
CA SER A 114 2.81 -2.85 -11.36
C SER A 114 1.74 -2.25 -10.46
N LEU A 115 1.72 -0.92 -10.38
CA LEU A 115 0.78 -0.19 -9.55
C LEU A 115 -0.64 -0.19 -10.13
N CYS A 116 -0.80 -0.18 -11.46
CA CYS A 116 -2.10 -0.37 -12.08
C CYS A 116 -2.71 -1.75 -11.77
N ILE A 117 -1.89 -2.81 -11.74
CA ILE A 117 -2.38 -4.15 -11.38
C ILE A 117 -2.90 -4.15 -9.93
N ILE A 118 -2.13 -3.56 -9.01
CA ILE A 118 -2.53 -3.43 -7.60
C ILE A 118 -3.81 -2.59 -7.48
N LEU A 119 -3.87 -1.45 -8.16
CA LEU A 119 -5.06 -0.61 -8.16
C LEU A 119 -6.28 -1.37 -8.68
N SER A 120 -6.16 -2.10 -9.79
CA SER A 120 -7.28 -2.87 -10.33
C SER A 120 -7.75 -3.96 -9.36
N LEU A 121 -6.82 -4.68 -8.72
CA LEU A 121 -7.18 -5.69 -7.71
C LEU A 121 -7.90 -5.05 -6.52
N GLN A 122 -7.40 -3.91 -6.04
CA GLN A 122 -8.01 -3.18 -4.94
C GLN A 122 -9.39 -2.64 -5.34
N VAL A 123 -9.52 -1.96 -6.47
CA VAL A 123 -10.81 -1.42 -6.93
C VAL A 123 -11.82 -2.55 -7.12
N CYS A 124 -11.48 -3.61 -7.86
CA CYS A 124 -12.38 -4.74 -8.06
C CYS A 124 -12.77 -5.43 -6.75
N GLY A 125 -11.80 -5.60 -5.84
CA GLY A 125 -12.03 -6.20 -4.54
C GLY A 125 -13.00 -5.38 -3.69
N TRP A 126 -12.74 -4.09 -3.55
CA TRP A 126 -13.57 -3.18 -2.76
C TRP A 126 -14.94 -2.97 -3.39
N THR A 127 -15.06 -2.84 -4.72
CA THR A 127 -16.37 -2.69 -5.37
C THR A 127 -17.20 -3.96 -5.25
N LEU A 128 -16.60 -5.13 -5.46
CA LEU A 128 -17.27 -6.42 -5.29
C LEU A 128 -17.70 -6.63 -3.84
N GLY A 129 -16.82 -6.31 -2.87
CA GLY A 129 -17.14 -6.40 -1.45
C GLY A 129 -18.30 -5.49 -1.04
N GLN A 130 -18.31 -4.24 -1.53
CA GLN A 130 -19.42 -3.31 -1.29
C GLN A 130 -20.72 -3.74 -1.97
N LEU A 131 -20.65 -4.32 -3.17
CA LEU A 131 -21.81 -4.87 -3.85
C LEU A 131 -22.43 -6.02 -3.07
N ILE A 132 -21.61 -6.98 -2.61
CA ILE A 132 -22.09 -8.09 -1.77
C ILE A 132 -22.68 -7.56 -0.46
N TYR A 133 -22.02 -6.61 0.19
CA TYR A 133 -22.53 -5.98 1.40
C TYR A 133 -23.90 -5.31 1.18
N ALA A 134 -24.07 -4.58 0.06
CA ALA A 134 -25.33 -3.96 -0.31
C ALA A 134 -26.45 -5.00 -0.55
N ILE A 135 -26.15 -6.10 -1.27
CA ILE A 135 -27.10 -7.21 -1.50
C ILE A 135 -27.53 -7.83 -0.16
N VAL A 136 -26.56 -8.10 0.72
CA VAL A 136 -26.82 -8.68 2.05
C VAL A 136 -27.64 -7.74 2.93
N TYR A 137 -27.39 -6.43 2.84
CA TYR A 137 -28.14 -5.42 3.58
C TYR A 137 -29.57 -5.24 3.05
N MET A 138 -29.77 -5.23 1.73
CA MET A 138 -31.11 -5.16 1.12
C MET A 138 -31.96 -6.39 1.43
N ASN A 139 -31.34 -7.58 1.51
CA ASN A 139 -32.00 -8.82 1.88
C ASN A 139 -31.97 -9.11 3.39
N SER A 140 -31.51 -8.14 4.20
CA SER A 140 -31.41 -8.29 5.65
C SER A 140 -32.70 -8.75 6.34
N PRO A 141 -33.92 -8.26 6.03
CA PRO A 141 -35.12 -8.73 6.72
C PRO A 141 -35.51 -10.17 6.39
N LEU A 142 -35.01 -10.72 5.28
CA LEU A 142 -35.33 -12.06 4.78
C LEU A 142 -34.23 -13.09 5.12
N MET A 143 -33.03 -12.64 5.48
CA MET A 143 -31.88 -13.50 5.77
C MET A 143 -31.67 -13.74 7.27
N HIS A 144 -31.42 -15.00 7.63
CA HIS A 144 -31.04 -15.38 8.99
C HIS A 144 -29.73 -14.67 9.42
N PRO A 145 -29.62 -14.15 10.66
CA PRO A 145 -28.45 -13.39 11.13
C PRO A 145 -27.12 -14.14 11.02
N LEU A 146 -27.12 -15.46 11.24
CA LEU A 146 -25.92 -16.29 11.10
C LEU A 146 -25.39 -16.30 9.66
N THR A 147 -26.29 -16.41 8.68
CA THR A 147 -25.96 -16.40 7.25
C THR A 147 -25.36 -15.06 6.84
N ARG A 148 -25.93 -13.95 7.36
CA ARG A 148 -25.39 -12.60 7.15
C ARG A 148 -23.96 -12.47 7.66
N TRP A 149 -23.72 -12.92 8.89
CA TRP A 149 -22.38 -12.89 9.48
C TRP A 149 -21.39 -13.72 8.68
N TYR A 150 -21.79 -14.93 8.26
CA TYR A 150 -20.94 -15.83 7.48
C TYR A 150 -20.54 -15.22 6.13
N ILE A 151 -21.50 -14.66 5.38
CA ILE A 151 -21.22 -14.00 4.10
C ILE A 151 -20.28 -12.79 4.30
N ASN A 152 -20.56 -11.94 5.29
CA ASN A 152 -19.71 -10.78 5.57
C ASN A 152 -18.29 -11.18 6.00
N SER A 153 -18.13 -12.28 6.72
CA SER A 153 -16.83 -12.81 7.13
C SER A 153 -16.02 -13.30 5.92
N ILE A 154 -16.67 -13.98 4.96
CA ILE A 154 -16.03 -14.40 3.70
C ILE A 154 -15.56 -13.18 2.89
N VAL A 155 -16.42 -12.16 2.78
CA VAL A 155 -16.08 -10.92 2.06
C VAL A 155 -14.87 -10.23 2.71
N LEU A 156 -14.86 -10.15 4.04
CA LEU A 156 -13.74 -9.55 4.77
C LEU A 156 -12.43 -10.34 4.61
N ALA A 157 -12.51 -11.67 4.64
CA ALA A 157 -11.36 -12.52 4.37
C ALA A 157 -10.82 -12.32 2.94
N PHE A 158 -11.69 -12.20 1.95
CA PHE A 158 -11.31 -11.93 0.56
C PHE A 158 -10.63 -10.55 0.41
N LEU A 159 -11.18 -9.51 1.04
CA LEU A 159 -10.55 -8.18 1.06
C LEU A 159 -9.17 -8.19 1.72
N SER A 160 -9.02 -8.96 2.80
CA SER A 160 -7.75 -9.12 3.50
C SER A 160 -6.71 -9.86 2.64
N LEU A 161 -7.15 -10.87 1.88
CA LEU A 161 -6.32 -11.58 0.91
C LEU A 161 -5.85 -10.64 -0.21
N ILE A 162 -6.72 -9.77 -0.72
CA ILE A 162 -6.35 -8.78 -1.73
C ILE A 162 -5.28 -7.82 -1.19
N ALA A 163 -5.43 -7.34 0.04
CA ALA A 163 -4.42 -6.49 0.67
C ALA A 163 -3.08 -7.24 0.84
N ALA A 164 -3.11 -8.52 1.17
CA ALA A 164 -1.90 -9.35 1.26
C ALA A 164 -1.22 -9.58 -0.11
N MET A 165 -1.96 -9.51 -1.22
CA MET A 165 -1.43 -9.68 -2.58
C MET A 165 -0.59 -8.49 -3.07
N ASP A 166 -0.64 -7.34 -2.41
CA ASP A 166 0.13 -6.16 -2.81
C ASP A 166 1.65 -6.47 -2.86
N VAL A 167 2.19 -7.17 -1.85
CA VAL A 167 3.61 -7.51 -1.77
C VAL A 167 4.05 -8.51 -2.86
N PRO A 168 3.38 -9.67 -3.04
CA PRO A 168 3.66 -10.57 -4.16
C PRO A 168 3.59 -9.90 -5.54
N VAL A 169 2.59 -9.04 -5.76
CA VAL A 169 2.43 -8.34 -7.03
C VAL A 169 3.60 -7.40 -7.26
N LEU A 170 3.98 -6.58 -6.27
CA LEU A 170 5.15 -5.69 -6.34
C LEU A 170 6.43 -6.47 -6.65
N TYR A 171 6.66 -7.59 -5.97
CA TYR A 171 7.83 -8.44 -6.18
C TYR A 171 7.88 -9.04 -7.60
N LYS A 172 6.74 -9.49 -8.13
CA LYS A 172 6.70 -10.11 -9.48
C LYS A 172 6.85 -9.08 -10.60
N THR A 173 6.33 -7.88 -10.42
CA THR A 173 6.16 -6.91 -11.50
C THR A 173 7.17 -5.75 -11.49
N SER A 174 7.77 -5.41 -10.35
CA SER A 174 8.76 -4.33 -10.23
C SER A 174 10.18 -4.85 -10.02
N ARG A 175 11.10 -4.52 -10.94
CA ARG A 175 12.54 -4.84 -10.81
C ARG A 175 13.16 -4.13 -9.61
N VAL A 176 12.85 -2.84 -9.44
CA VAL A 176 13.35 -2.00 -8.33
C VAL A 176 12.99 -2.60 -6.98
N TYR A 177 11.76 -3.13 -6.84
CA TYR A 177 11.31 -3.73 -5.59
C TYR A 177 12.02 -5.06 -5.31
N ARG A 178 12.27 -5.88 -6.33
CA ARG A 178 13.09 -7.10 -6.18
C ARG A 178 14.52 -6.79 -5.78
N ASP A 179 15.13 -5.79 -6.39
CA ASP A 179 16.53 -5.45 -6.13
C ASP A 179 16.67 -4.88 -4.70
N ALA A 180 15.72 -4.05 -4.27
CA ALA A 180 15.63 -3.59 -2.88
C ALA A 180 15.44 -4.76 -1.91
N LEU A 181 14.50 -5.68 -2.19
CA LEU A 181 14.25 -6.83 -1.33
C LEU A 181 15.47 -7.75 -1.23
N LYS A 182 16.19 -7.98 -2.33
CA LYS A 182 17.45 -8.75 -2.35
C LYS A 182 18.57 -8.09 -1.54
N GLN A 183 18.57 -6.76 -1.46
CA GLN A 183 19.56 -6.01 -0.71
C GLN A 183 19.26 -6.00 0.80
N THR A 184 17.97 -6.01 1.19
CA THR A 184 17.55 -6.08 2.60
C THR A 184 17.34 -7.50 3.12
N TRP A 185 17.30 -8.54 2.26
CA TRP A 185 17.12 -9.92 2.71
C TRP A 185 18.37 -10.44 3.45
N PRO A 186 18.25 -10.95 4.68
CA PRO A 186 19.36 -11.19 5.62
C PRO A 186 20.31 -12.34 5.23
N TRP A 187 20.09 -13.04 4.11
CA TRP A 187 20.95 -14.16 3.72
C TRP A 187 22.30 -13.72 3.13
N LYS A 188 22.43 -12.46 2.70
CA LYS A 188 23.71 -11.89 2.26
C LYS A 188 24.67 -11.56 3.41
N SER A 189 24.14 -11.29 4.62
CA SER A 189 24.98 -11.06 5.81
C SER A 189 25.47 -12.36 6.46
N ILE A 190 24.77 -13.47 6.26
CA ILE A 190 25.20 -14.78 6.81
C ILE A 190 26.42 -15.30 6.04
N THR A 191 26.41 -15.19 4.70
CA THR A 191 27.54 -15.63 3.85
C THR A 191 28.82 -14.84 4.09
N GLN A 192 28.73 -13.53 4.35
CA GLN A 192 29.91 -12.71 4.69
C GLN A 192 30.46 -12.98 6.10
N CYS A 193 29.61 -13.39 7.04
CA CYS A 193 30.05 -13.75 8.39
C CYS A 193 30.80 -15.10 8.38
N GLU A 194 30.34 -16.06 7.57
CA GLU A 194 30.99 -17.37 7.40
C GLU A 194 32.33 -17.28 6.67
N GLU A 195 32.46 -16.39 5.67
CA GLU A 195 33.71 -16.16 4.94
C GLU A 195 34.77 -15.47 5.83
N ARG A 196 34.36 -14.54 6.71
CA ARG A 196 35.27 -13.89 7.68
C ARG A 196 35.74 -14.81 8.79
N GLN A 197 35.02 -15.88 9.11
CA GLN A 197 35.45 -16.86 10.12
C GLN A 197 36.40 -17.93 9.58
N LYS A 198 36.47 -18.12 8.25
CA LYS A 198 37.40 -19.07 7.61
C LYS A 198 38.75 -18.48 7.21
N ALA A 199 38.92 -17.15 7.28
CA ALA A 199 40.20 -16.51 6.99
C ALA A 199 41.10 -16.54 8.26
N PRO A 200 42.25 -17.24 8.26
CA PRO A 200 43.19 -17.14 9.37
C PRO A 200 43.71 -15.70 9.50
N PRO A 201 43.92 -15.19 10.71
CA PRO A 201 44.39 -13.82 10.92
C PRO A 201 45.76 -13.64 10.26
N ALA A 202 45.82 -12.73 9.29
CA ALA A 202 47.07 -12.34 8.64
C ALA A 202 48.02 -11.77 9.71
N VAL A 203 49.15 -12.46 9.88
CA VAL A 203 50.26 -12.03 10.72
C VAL A 203 50.77 -10.68 10.18
N VAL A 204 50.48 -9.61 10.93
CA VAL A 204 50.99 -8.26 10.65
C VAL A 204 52.49 -8.27 10.88
N ARG A 205 53.26 -8.35 9.80
CA ARG A 205 54.73 -8.23 9.82
C ARG A 205 55.06 -6.74 9.98
N ILE A 206 55.43 -6.35 11.20
CA ILE A 206 55.93 -5.00 11.50
C ILE A 206 57.30 -4.86 10.81
N GLN A 207 57.37 -4.12 9.70
CA GLN A 207 58.64 -3.63 9.18
C GLN A 207 58.98 -2.30 9.87
N SER A 208 59.97 -2.34 10.76
CA SER A 208 60.60 -1.15 11.33
C SER A 208 61.50 -0.49 10.28
N ASN A 209 61.05 0.63 9.70
CA ASN A 209 61.94 1.57 9.01
C ASN A 209 62.25 2.73 9.97
N SER A 210 63.49 2.80 10.44
CA SER A 210 64.05 4.01 11.04
C SER A 210 65.40 4.31 10.37
N ILE A 211 65.37 5.24 9.43
CA ILE A 211 66.54 5.98 8.92
C ILE A 211 66.68 7.21 9.81
N VAL A 212 67.81 7.42 10.49
CA VAL A 212 68.53 8.72 10.64
C VAL A 212 69.96 8.45 11.13
N LYS A 213 70.95 8.62 10.24
CA LYS A 213 72.03 9.62 10.36
C LYS A 213 72.85 9.62 9.08
#